data_AF-A0A4P9UMU3-F1
#
_entry.id   AF-A0A4P9UMU3-F1
#
_cell.length_a   1.000
_cell.length_b   1.000
_cell.length_c   1.000
_cell.angle_alpha   90.00
_cell.angle_beta   90.00
_cell.angle_gamma   90.00
#
_symmetry.space_group_name_H-M   'P 1'
#
loop_
_entity.id
_entity.type
_entity.pdbx_description
1 polymer ?
#
loop_
_entity_poly.entity_id
_entity_poly.type
_entity_poly.pdbx_seq_one_letter_code
_entity_poly.pdbx_strand_id
1 'polypeptide(L)'
;MTKKARIYLAAFAFLPISGHAQFGNMNEAQMQQMMQQGLKMQECFGQIDPSAMERLSERGQSIDAEITALCRAGNRDQAQSKAMAFAREMANDPAIHAMKKCGEGMADMLPKIVTESEDYDNPETSSRHICDNR
;
A
#
# COMPACT_ATOMS: atom_id res chain seq x y z
N MET A 1 -23.20 5.98 -41.82
CA MET A 1 -22.89 4.99 -40.78
C MET A 1 -23.83 3.80 -40.94
N THR A 2 -23.28 2.68 -41.42
CA THR A 2 -24.00 1.51 -41.92
C THR A 2 -24.50 0.62 -40.79
N LYS A 3 -25.78 0.19 -40.86
CA LYS A 3 -26.47 -0.67 -39.87
C LYS A 3 -25.71 -1.95 -39.49
N LYS A 4 -24.78 -2.39 -40.32
CA LYS A 4 -23.91 -3.55 -40.08
C LYS A 4 -22.99 -3.36 -38.87
N ALA A 5 -22.52 -2.14 -38.59
CA ALA A 5 -21.63 -1.86 -37.47
C ALA A 5 -22.30 -2.03 -36.09
N ARG A 6 -23.63 -1.90 -36.00
CA ARG A 6 -24.39 -2.10 -34.76
C ARG A 6 -24.54 -3.58 -34.38
N ILE A 7 -24.50 -4.48 -35.36
CA ILE A 7 -24.62 -5.93 -35.11
C ILE A 7 -23.31 -6.50 -34.56
N TYR A 8 -22.17 -5.98 -35.01
CA TYR A 8 -20.86 -6.43 -34.51
C TYR A 8 -20.53 -5.93 -33.09
N LEU A 9 -21.14 -4.82 -32.64
CA LEU A 9 -20.94 -4.30 -31.28
C LEU A 9 -21.73 -5.07 -30.19
N ALA A 10 -22.75 -5.84 -30.57
CA ALA A 10 -23.55 -6.63 -29.63
C ALA A 10 -23.01 -8.06 -29.43
N ALA A 11 -22.14 -8.56 -30.32
CA ALA A 11 -21.67 -9.94 -30.30
C ALA A 11 -20.40 -10.17 -29.44
N PHE A 12 -19.75 -9.11 -28.95
CA PHE A 12 -18.50 -9.23 -28.17
C PHE A 12 -18.71 -9.22 -26.64
N ALA A 13 -19.96 -9.22 -26.17
CA ALA A 13 -20.29 -9.09 -24.74
C ALA A 13 -20.47 -10.42 -23.98
N PHE A 14 -20.22 -11.58 -24.61
CA PHE A 14 -20.45 -12.91 -24.01
C PHE A 14 -19.24 -13.84 -24.11
N LEU A 15 -18.01 -13.32 -23.99
CA LEU A 15 -16.88 -14.16 -23.61
C LEU A 15 -16.75 -14.11 -22.08
N PRO A 16 -17.13 -15.17 -21.35
CA PRO A 16 -16.82 -15.25 -19.93
C PRO A 16 -15.30 -15.29 -19.84
N ILE A 17 -14.72 -14.21 -19.32
CA ILE A 17 -13.34 -14.22 -18.86
C ILE A 17 -13.36 -15.12 -17.63
N SER A 18 -13.15 -16.42 -17.83
CA SER A 18 -12.87 -17.37 -16.76
C SER A 18 -11.50 -17.04 -16.17
N GLY A 19 -11.43 -15.92 -15.44
CA GLY A 19 -10.35 -15.67 -14.51
C GLY A 19 -10.50 -16.67 -13.38
N HIS A 20 -9.81 -17.80 -13.48
CA HIS A 20 -9.54 -18.63 -12.32
C HIS A 20 -8.66 -17.78 -11.40
N ALA A 21 -9.28 -17.04 -10.49
CA ALA A 21 -8.57 -16.48 -9.36
C ALA A 21 -7.96 -17.67 -8.62
N GLN A 22 -6.65 -17.81 -8.70
CA GLN A 22 -5.89 -18.84 -7.99
C GLN A 22 -5.84 -18.48 -6.49
N PHE A 23 -7.01 -18.46 -5.85
CA PHE A 23 -7.10 -18.55 -4.39
C PHE A 23 -6.85 -20.02 -4.03
N GLY A 24 -5.57 -20.39 -4.01
CA GLY A 24 -5.16 -21.75 -3.69
C GLY A 24 -5.68 -22.20 -2.33
N ASN A 25 -6.40 -23.33 -2.32
CA ASN A 25 -6.64 -24.18 -1.15
C ASN A 25 -7.18 -23.51 0.13
N MET A 26 -7.95 -22.43 0.02
CA MET A 26 -8.64 -21.84 1.17
C MET A 26 -10.01 -22.50 1.38
N ASN A 27 -10.27 -23.02 2.58
CA ASN A 27 -11.57 -23.59 2.91
C ASN A 27 -12.62 -22.48 3.12
N GLU A 28 -13.91 -22.80 3.00
CA GLU A 28 -15.04 -21.89 3.17
C GLU A 28 -15.00 -21.13 4.51
N ALA A 29 -14.58 -21.80 5.59
CA ALA A 29 -14.38 -21.17 6.90
C ALA A 29 -13.31 -20.06 6.87
N GLN A 30 -12.21 -20.26 6.14
CA GLN A 30 -11.17 -19.24 5.99
C GLN A 30 -11.65 -18.06 5.15
N MET A 31 -12.47 -18.32 4.13
CA MET A 31 -13.06 -17.28 3.29
C MET A 31 -14.05 -16.41 4.08
N GLN A 32 -14.92 -17.02 4.89
CA GLN A 32 -15.82 -16.28 5.78
C GLN A 32 -15.05 -15.45 6.82
N GLN A 33 -13.99 -16.02 7.40
CA GLN A 33 -13.15 -15.32 8.36
C GLN A 33 -12.48 -14.10 7.72
N MET A 34 -11.95 -14.24 6.49
CA MET A 34 -11.37 -13.13 5.74
C MET A 34 -12.40 -12.03 5.45
N MET A 35 -13.62 -12.38 5.02
CA MET A 35 -14.69 -11.39 4.79
C MET A 35 -15.05 -10.63 6.06
N GLN A 36 -15.21 -11.32 7.19
CA GLN A 36 -15.54 -10.67 8.46
C GLN A 36 -14.43 -9.73 8.93
N GLN A 37 -13.17 -10.10 8.74
CA GLN A 37 -12.04 -9.23 9.05
C GLN A 37 -11.95 -8.03 8.10
N GLY A 38 -12.23 -8.22 6.81
CA GLY A 38 -12.30 -7.14 5.84
C GLY A 38 -13.36 -6.09 6.21
N LEU A 39 -14.54 -6.53 6.66
CA LEU A 39 -15.59 -5.61 7.14
C LEU A 39 -15.17 -4.83 8.37
N LYS A 40 -14.56 -5.50 9.37
CA LYS A 40 -14.03 -4.84 10.58
C LYS A 40 -12.95 -3.82 10.22
N MET A 41 -12.11 -4.14 9.25
CA MET A 41 -11.09 -3.22 8.76
C MET A 41 -11.74 -2.01 8.10
N GLN A 42 -12.69 -2.20 7.18
CA GLN A 42 -13.40 -1.10 6.53
C GLN A 42 -14.08 -0.18 7.55
N GLU A 43 -14.69 -0.75 8.58
CA GLU A 43 -15.29 0.02 9.69
C GLU A 43 -14.24 0.77 10.51
N CYS A 44 -13.09 0.15 10.80
CA CYS A 44 -11.99 0.78 11.52
C CYS A 44 -11.38 1.95 10.72
N PHE A 45 -11.09 1.74 9.43
CA PHE A 45 -10.60 2.79 8.54
C PHE A 45 -11.60 3.93 8.39
N GLY A 46 -12.90 3.63 8.38
CA GLY A 46 -13.96 4.64 8.36
C GLY A 46 -14.00 5.56 9.59
N GLN A 47 -13.35 5.16 10.70
CA GLN A 47 -13.22 5.98 11.90
C GLN A 47 -11.95 6.86 11.90
N ILE A 48 -11.04 6.66 10.95
CA ILE A 48 -9.86 7.51 10.80
C ILE A 48 -10.31 8.82 10.15
N ASP A 49 -9.85 9.95 10.71
CA ASP A 49 -10.15 11.28 10.18
C ASP A 49 -9.68 11.40 8.72
N PRO A 50 -10.59 11.59 7.75
CA PRO A 50 -10.24 11.68 6.34
C PRO A 50 -9.32 12.87 6.05
N SER A 51 -9.43 13.96 6.81
CA SER A 51 -8.56 15.14 6.66
C SER A 51 -7.14 14.87 7.17
N ALA A 52 -6.97 13.98 8.15
CA ALA A 52 -5.65 13.53 8.58
C ALA A 52 -4.99 12.68 7.48
N MET A 53 -5.75 11.80 6.83
CA MET A 53 -5.25 10.99 5.72
C MET A 53 -4.84 11.83 4.51
N GLU A 54 -5.62 12.86 4.18
CA GLU A 54 -5.27 13.80 3.10
C GLU A 54 -3.98 14.56 3.42
N ARG A 55 -3.85 15.12 4.63
CA ARG A 55 -2.62 15.80 5.07
C ARG A 55 -1.40 14.88 5.03
N LEU A 56 -1.53 13.63 5.48
CA LEU A 56 -0.44 12.65 5.42
C LEU A 56 -0.03 12.36 3.98
N SER A 57 -0.99 12.24 3.06
CA SER A 57 -0.73 12.05 1.63
C SER A 57 0.02 13.23 1.02
N GLU A 58 -0.47 14.46 1.22
CA GLU A 58 0.19 15.68 0.73
C GLU A 58 1.60 15.83 1.31
N ARG A 59 1.75 15.57 2.61
CA ARG A 59 3.04 15.62 3.30
C ARG A 59 4.03 14.61 2.73
N GLY A 60 3.57 13.38 2.48
CA GLY A 60 4.36 12.33 1.85
C GLY A 60 4.84 12.71 0.45
N GLN A 61 3.94 13.26 -0.38
CA GLN A 61 4.28 13.73 -1.73
C GLN A 61 5.30 14.87 -1.70
N SER A 62 5.12 15.85 -0.80
CA SER A 62 6.06 16.97 -0.64
C SER A 62 7.46 16.46 -0.24
N ILE A 63 7.53 15.56 0.74
CA ILE A 63 8.82 15.02 1.20
C ILE A 63 9.47 14.14 0.11
N ASP A 64 8.70 13.36 -0.64
CA ASP A 64 9.23 12.57 -1.76
C ASP A 64 9.88 13.47 -2.83
N ALA A 65 9.22 14.56 -3.20
CA ALA A 65 9.75 15.54 -4.13
C ALA A 65 11.04 16.19 -3.62
N GLU A 66 11.08 16.57 -2.34
CA GLU A 66 12.28 17.15 -1.72
C GLU A 66 13.45 16.16 -1.68
N ILE A 67 13.22 14.91 -1.26
CA ILE A 67 14.27 13.89 -1.21
C ILE A 67 14.75 13.57 -2.62
N THR A 68 13.86 13.48 -3.60
CA THR A 68 14.20 13.29 -5.02
C THR A 68 15.08 14.41 -5.54
N ALA A 69 14.75 15.67 -5.24
CA ALA A 69 15.56 16.82 -5.62
C ALA A 69 16.95 16.77 -4.97
N LEU A 70 17.04 16.41 -3.69
CA LEU A 70 18.31 16.25 -2.97
C LEU A 70 19.17 15.14 -3.58
N CYS A 71 18.58 13.99 -3.91
CA CYS A 71 19.28 12.89 -4.57
C CYS A 71 19.84 13.31 -5.93
N ARG A 72 19.02 13.98 -6.76
CA ARG A 72 19.45 14.48 -8.09
C ARG A 72 20.55 15.54 -8.01
N ALA A 73 20.57 16.32 -6.94
CA ALA A 73 21.61 17.31 -6.67
C ALA A 73 22.91 16.68 -6.11
N GLY A 74 22.94 15.37 -5.85
CA GLY A 74 24.08 14.69 -5.22
C GLY A 74 24.14 14.84 -3.70
N ASN A 75 23.16 15.49 -3.08
CA ASN A 75 23.10 15.73 -1.63
C ASN A 75 22.55 14.50 -0.88
N ARG A 76 23.28 13.38 -0.99
CA ARG A 76 22.87 12.06 -0.49
C ARG A 76 22.60 12.08 1.02
N ASP A 77 23.55 12.49 1.85
CA ASP A 77 23.39 12.48 3.31
C ASP A 77 22.20 13.35 3.78
N GLN A 78 21.96 14.48 3.11
CA GLN A 78 20.83 15.35 3.41
C GLN A 78 19.50 14.69 3.04
N ALA A 79 19.45 13.99 1.91
CA ALA A 79 18.30 13.21 1.48
C ALA A 79 17.98 12.10 2.50
N GLN A 80 19.00 11.37 2.96
CA GLN A 80 18.85 10.31 3.97
C GLN A 80 18.38 10.86 5.32
N SER A 81 19.00 11.94 5.80
CA SER A 81 18.63 12.60 7.05
C SER A 81 17.17 13.07 7.01
N LYS A 82 16.73 13.66 5.89
CA LYS A 82 15.36 14.09 5.69
C LYS A 82 14.38 12.91 5.66
N ALA A 83 14.72 11.82 4.97
CA ALA A 83 13.92 10.59 4.98
C ALA A 83 13.75 10.03 6.40
N MET A 84 14.84 9.96 7.17
CA MET A 84 14.83 9.46 8.55
C MET A 84 14.05 10.38 9.51
N ALA A 85 14.10 11.70 9.30
CA ALA A 85 13.27 12.64 10.05
C ALA A 85 11.78 12.42 9.76
N PHE A 86 11.41 12.28 8.49
CA PHE A 86 10.03 12.00 8.09
C PHE A 86 9.54 10.64 8.58
N ALA A 87 10.36 9.59 8.54
CA ALA A 87 10.02 8.29 9.11
C ALA A 87 9.68 8.38 10.62
N ARG A 88 10.44 9.18 11.37
CA ARG A 88 10.16 9.44 12.79
C ARG A 88 8.90 10.28 12.98
N GLU A 89 8.64 11.26 12.12
CA GLU A 89 7.39 12.04 12.10
C GLU A 89 6.18 11.09 11.96
N MET A 90 6.19 10.22 10.94
CA MET A 90 5.13 9.24 10.69
C MET A 90 4.99 8.20 11.80
N ALA A 91 6.10 7.75 12.39
CA ALA A 91 6.08 6.78 13.48
C ALA A 91 5.42 7.31 14.77
N ASN A 92 5.29 8.64 14.91
CA ASN A 92 4.64 9.29 16.05
C ASN A 92 3.26 9.89 15.70
N ASP A 93 2.80 9.74 14.45
CA ASP A 93 1.53 10.32 14.02
C ASP A 93 0.33 9.47 14.48
N PRO A 94 -0.70 10.07 15.10
CA PRO A 94 -1.84 9.34 15.64
C PRO A 94 -2.70 8.66 14.57
N ALA A 95 -2.82 9.22 13.37
CA ALA A 95 -3.56 8.60 12.28
C ALA A 95 -2.79 7.40 11.71
N ILE A 96 -1.46 7.46 11.66
CA ILE A 96 -0.61 6.30 11.33
C ILE A 96 -0.76 5.20 12.38
N HIS A 97 -0.79 5.54 13.67
CA HIS A 97 -1.04 4.55 14.73
C HIS A 97 -2.44 3.93 14.62
N ALA A 98 -3.46 4.73 14.33
CA ALA A 98 -4.83 4.23 14.11
C ALA A 98 -4.87 3.28 12.90
N MET A 99 -4.24 3.66 11.80
CA MET A 99 -4.13 2.82 10.60
C MET A 99 -3.42 1.49 10.90
N LYS A 100 -2.31 1.52 11.65
CA LYS A 100 -1.59 0.32 12.08
C LYS A 100 -2.52 -0.59 12.88
N LYS A 101 -3.24 -0.05 13.87
CA LYS A 101 -4.22 -0.79 14.69
C LYS A 101 -5.35 -1.38 13.85
N CYS A 102 -5.83 -0.69 12.82
CA CYS A 102 -6.85 -1.22 11.93
C CYS A 102 -6.38 -2.42 11.12
N GLY A 103 -5.07 -2.56 10.89
CA GLY A 103 -4.45 -3.72 10.24
C GLY A 103 -3.98 -4.83 11.21
N GLU A 104 -3.98 -4.58 12.52
CA GLU A 104 -3.65 -5.59 13.52
C GLU A 104 -4.70 -6.73 13.47
N GLY A 105 -4.24 -7.96 13.25
CA GLY A 105 -5.10 -9.15 13.07
C GLY A 105 -5.15 -9.69 11.64
N MET A 106 -4.73 -8.90 10.63
CA MET A 106 -4.49 -9.40 9.28
C MET A 106 -3.04 -9.84 9.07
N ALA A 107 -2.12 -9.41 9.93
CA ALA A 107 -0.70 -9.75 9.81
C ALA A 107 -0.43 -11.27 9.84
N ASP A 108 -1.24 -12.02 10.60
CA ASP A 108 -1.17 -13.48 10.67
C ASP A 108 -1.83 -14.19 9.47
N MET A 109 -2.58 -13.45 8.64
CA MET A 109 -3.30 -13.97 7.47
C MET A 109 -2.68 -13.61 6.14
N LEU A 110 -1.94 -12.50 6.10
CA LEU A 110 -1.13 -12.17 4.94
C LEU A 110 0.02 -13.19 4.88
N PRO A 111 0.31 -13.78 3.69
CA PRO A 111 1.53 -14.55 3.54
C PRO A 111 2.70 -13.68 4.01
N LYS A 112 3.64 -14.25 4.77
CA LYS A 112 4.77 -13.57 5.44
C LYS A 112 5.55 -12.58 4.56
N ILE A 113 5.38 -12.66 3.25
CA ILE A 113 5.87 -11.74 2.22
C ILE A 113 5.61 -10.25 2.54
N VAL A 114 4.56 -9.89 3.30
CA VAL A 114 4.24 -8.48 3.63
C VAL A 114 4.50 -8.13 5.10
N THR A 115 4.68 -9.13 5.98
CA THR A 115 4.78 -8.94 7.44
C THR A 115 6.14 -9.28 8.01
N GLU A 116 7.01 -9.91 7.23
CA GLU A 116 8.43 -9.71 7.41
C GLU A 116 8.69 -8.27 6.98
N SER A 117 8.73 -7.38 7.97
CA SER A 117 9.71 -6.30 7.93
C SER A 117 11.07 -6.97 7.78
N GLU A 118 11.41 -7.38 6.56
CA GLU A 118 12.74 -7.81 6.21
C GLU A 118 13.64 -6.65 6.60
N ASP A 119 14.27 -6.81 7.75
CA ASP A 119 15.48 -6.11 8.12
C ASP A 119 15.44 -4.58 8.12
N TYR A 120 14.80 -4.02 9.12
CA TYR A 120 15.32 -2.76 9.67
C TYR A 120 16.59 -2.96 10.51
N ASP A 121 16.90 -4.20 10.92
CA ASP A 121 18.01 -4.56 11.83
C ASP A 121 19.14 -5.42 11.19
N ASN A 122 19.05 -5.82 9.91
CA ASN A 122 20.21 -6.45 9.25
C ASN A 122 21.19 -5.39 8.73
N PRO A 123 22.45 -5.45 9.15
CA PRO A 123 23.48 -4.51 8.70
C PRO A 123 23.71 -4.54 7.18
N GLU A 124 23.43 -5.64 6.49
CA GLU A 124 23.53 -5.74 5.01
C GLU A 124 22.45 -4.87 4.32
N THR A 125 21.23 -4.84 4.87
CA THR A 125 20.09 -4.02 4.41
C THR A 125 20.24 -2.55 4.85
N SER A 126 20.94 -2.31 5.96
CA SER A 126 21.25 -0.98 6.49
C SER A 126 22.16 -0.13 5.58
N SER A 127 22.78 -0.77 4.58
CA SER A 127 23.66 -0.11 3.61
C SER A 127 22.93 0.59 2.47
N ARG A 128 21.63 0.34 2.27
CA ARG A 128 20.88 0.95 1.17
C ARG A 128 20.53 2.40 1.47
N HIS A 129 21.00 3.30 0.63
CA HIS A 129 20.72 4.72 0.73
C HIS A 129 19.42 5.05 0.00
N ILE A 130 18.67 6.04 0.50
CA ILE A 130 17.39 6.49 -0.10
C ILE A 130 17.49 6.98 -1.56
N CYS A 131 18.71 7.17 -2.06
CA CYS A 131 18.99 7.66 -3.42
C CYS A 131 19.39 6.54 -4.38
N ASP A 132 19.57 5.30 -3.92
CA ASP A 132 20.09 4.21 -4.77
C ASP A 132 19.07 3.70 -5.79
N ASN A 133 17.79 4.04 -5.60
CA ASN A 133 16.67 3.61 -6.45
C ASN A 133 15.86 4.79 -7.03
N ARG A 134 16.47 5.99 -7.22
CA ARG A 134 15.77 7.21 -7.66
C ARG A 134 16.47 7.96 -8.78
#